data_AF-A0AA88LES9-F1
#
_entry.id   AF-A0AA88LES9-F1
#
_cell.length_a   1.000
_cell.length_b   1.000
_cell.length_c   1.000
_cell.angle_alpha   90.00
_cell.angle_beta   90.00
_cell.angle_gamma   90.00
#
_symmetry.space_group_name_H-M   'P 1'
#
loop_
_entity.id
_entity.type
_entity.pdbx_description
1 polymer ?
#
loop_
_entity_poly.entity_id
_entity_poly.type
_entity_poly.pdbx_seq_one_letter_code
_entity_poly.pdbx_strand_id
1 'polypeptide(L)'
;MKVNSKQKHASSRNDSAGWQDLDVKPNIEDLCIKTAQIQKGTLEFNKIEFGRQTEDEKAKFKKKRKLSRDPFKALSKLEETKDRIKRLEEQGKLHIAESIVNRRAWQAALLKSEGLKVKDNIDLVRKSVKRKLNQKEKSRKNWQQRIKAQEHAKETKQKKRRENIKKKKDQKKQKQLKKLVKKGRYVKGVI
;
A
#
# COMPACT_ATOMS: atom_id res chain seq x y z
N MET A 1 13.66 -20.96 41.25
CA MET A 1 13.92 -20.01 40.15
C MET A 1 12.59 -19.41 39.72
N LYS A 2 12.38 -18.11 39.97
CA LYS A 2 11.10 -17.43 39.75
C LYS A 2 10.91 -17.12 38.26
N VAL A 3 9.94 -17.79 37.63
CA VAL A 3 9.49 -17.54 36.25
C VAL A 3 8.55 -16.34 36.26
N ASN A 4 9.06 -15.18 35.83
CA ASN A 4 8.23 -13.99 35.61
C ASN A 4 7.52 -14.09 34.25
N SER A 5 6.30 -14.59 34.29
CA SER A 5 5.32 -14.48 33.21
C SER A 5 4.76 -13.06 33.18
N LYS A 6 5.28 -12.21 32.29
CA LYS A 6 4.66 -10.91 31.96
C LYS A 6 3.41 -11.16 31.13
N GLN A 7 2.25 -11.24 31.79
CA GLN A 7 0.95 -11.09 31.13
C GLN A 7 0.86 -9.67 30.57
N LYS A 8 0.82 -9.55 29.24
CA LYS A 8 0.45 -8.31 28.55
C LYS A 8 -1.06 -8.34 28.36
N HIS A 9 -1.81 -7.63 29.19
CA HIS A 9 -3.20 -7.31 28.91
C HIS A 9 -3.22 -6.30 27.76
N ALA A 10 -3.62 -6.77 26.56
CA ALA A 10 -4.01 -5.90 25.47
C ALA A 10 -5.41 -5.39 25.78
N SER A 11 -5.52 -4.13 26.21
CA SER A 11 -6.79 -3.42 26.22
C SER A 11 -7.21 -3.16 24.78
N SER A 12 -8.20 -3.92 24.30
CA SER A 12 -8.90 -3.61 23.06
C SER A 12 -9.72 -2.34 23.29
N ARG A 13 -9.25 -1.20 22.77
CA ARG A 13 -10.14 -0.06 22.54
C ARG A 13 -11.01 -0.41 21.36
N ASN A 14 -12.22 -0.86 21.66
CA ASN A 14 -13.33 -0.93 20.71
C ASN A 14 -13.79 0.50 20.43
N ASP A 15 -13.15 1.18 19.48
CA ASP A 15 -13.70 2.39 18.89
C ASP A 15 -14.56 2.00 17.69
N SER A 16 -15.69 1.36 17.98
CA SER A 16 -16.80 1.21 17.04
C SER A 16 -17.55 2.55 16.95
N ALA A 17 -16.94 3.53 16.28
CA ALA A 17 -17.67 4.69 15.80
C ALA A 17 -18.50 4.24 14.60
N GLY A 18 -19.75 3.87 14.87
CA GLY A 18 -20.74 3.56 13.86
C GLY A 18 -20.92 4.75 12.92
N TRP A 19 -20.71 4.51 11.64
CA TRP A 19 -21.27 5.37 10.60
C TRP A 19 -22.75 5.03 10.52
N GLN A 20 -23.54 5.67 11.39
CA GLN A 20 -24.98 5.70 11.23
C GLN A 20 -25.29 6.59 10.04
N ASP A 21 -26.01 6.00 9.11
CA ASP A 21 -26.61 6.62 7.95
C ASP A 21 -27.38 7.87 8.36
N LEU A 22 -26.90 9.03 7.91
CA LEU A 22 -27.75 10.18 7.69
C LEU A 22 -28.02 10.26 6.20
N ASP A 23 -29.04 9.51 5.78
CA ASP A 23 -29.78 9.76 4.55
C ASP A 23 -30.48 11.13 4.66
N VAL A 24 -29.70 12.20 4.59
CA VAL A 24 -30.21 13.52 4.26
C VAL A 24 -30.06 13.67 2.75
N LYS A 25 -31.14 13.34 2.05
CA LYS A 25 -31.33 13.72 0.64
C LYS A 25 -31.01 15.22 0.54
N PRO A 26 -30.06 15.66 -0.30
CA PRO A 26 -29.83 17.09 -0.45
C PRO A 26 -31.09 17.70 -1.04
N ASN A 27 -31.78 18.54 -0.26
CA ASN A 27 -32.90 19.32 -0.72
C ASN A 27 -32.39 20.22 -1.87
N ILE A 28 -33.07 20.15 -3.01
CA ILE A 28 -32.69 20.87 -4.24
C ILE A 28 -32.84 22.39 -4.07
N GLU A 29 -33.47 22.84 -2.98
CA GLU A 29 -33.63 24.25 -2.61
C GLU A 29 -32.42 24.82 -1.83
N ASP A 30 -31.52 23.97 -1.30
CA ASP A 30 -30.31 24.42 -0.59
C ASP A 30 -29.10 24.65 -1.52
N LEU A 31 -29.29 24.47 -2.83
CA LEU A 31 -28.44 25.09 -3.86
C LEU A 31 -28.98 26.48 -4.25
N CYS A 32 -29.57 27.20 -3.29
CA CYS A 32 -29.73 28.63 -3.43
C CYS A 32 -28.33 29.25 -3.49
N ILE A 33 -27.95 29.71 -4.68
CA ILE A 33 -26.85 30.62 -4.91
C ILE A 33 -26.94 31.65 -3.78
N LYS A 34 -25.93 31.71 -2.91
CA LYS A 34 -25.79 32.87 -2.02
C LYS A 34 -25.57 34.05 -2.95
N THR A 35 -26.66 34.65 -3.40
CA THR A 35 -26.67 35.95 -4.04
C THR A 35 -26.21 36.87 -2.94
N ALA A 36 -24.90 37.14 -2.92
CA ALA A 36 -24.35 38.25 -2.17
C ALA A 36 -25.23 39.44 -2.53
N GLN A 37 -25.89 40.04 -1.55
CA GLN A 37 -26.60 41.28 -1.75
C GLN A 37 -25.57 42.28 -2.28
N ILE A 38 -25.64 42.58 -3.57
CA ILE A 38 -24.85 43.62 -4.19
C ILE A 38 -25.45 44.91 -3.66
N GLN A 39 -24.86 45.44 -2.59
CA GLN A 39 -25.13 46.80 -2.15
C GLN A 39 -24.87 47.71 -3.35
N LYS A 40 -25.75 48.69 -3.58
CA LYS A 40 -25.65 49.69 -4.67
C LYS A 40 -24.42 50.58 -4.48
N GLY A 41 -23.24 50.00 -4.66
CA GLY A 41 -21.97 50.69 -4.85
C GLY A 41 -21.60 50.58 -6.33
N THR A 42 -21.14 51.69 -6.89
CA THR A 42 -20.57 51.74 -8.25
C THR A 42 -19.49 50.67 -8.38
N LEU A 43 -19.74 49.67 -9.23
CA LEU A 43 -18.77 48.62 -9.53
C LEU A 43 -17.65 49.23 -10.38
N GLU A 44 -16.58 49.66 -9.73
CA GLU A 44 -15.33 49.98 -10.42
C GLU A 44 -14.64 48.68 -10.85
N PHE A 45 -14.91 48.29 -12.10
CA PHE A 45 -14.28 47.16 -12.79
C PHE A 45 -12.82 47.47 -13.16
N ASN A 46 -11.92 47.72 -12.20
CA ASN A 46 -10.47 47.72 -12.48
C ASN A 46 -9.55 47.77 -11.26
N LYS A 47 -9.85 47.03 -10.18
CA LYS A 47 -8.85 46.83 -9.12
C LYS A 47 -8.79 45.39 -8.62
N ILE A 48 -8.30 44.52 -9.50
CA ILE A 48 -7.85 43.19 -9.09
C ILE A 48 -6.47 43.37 -8.45
N GLU A 49 -6.43 43.52 -7.13
CA GLU A 49 -5.19 43.44 -6.37
C GLU A 49 -4.80 41.97 -6.23
N PHE A 50 -3.87 41.49 -7.08
CA PHE A 50 -3.26 40.18 -6.89
C PHE A 50 -2.42 40.22 -5.60
N GLY A 51 -3.02 39.83 -4.48
CA GLY A 51 -2.32 39.73 -3.20
C GLY A 51 -1.01 38.96 -3.36
N ARG A 52 0.09 39.53 -2.86
CA ARG A 52 1.41 38.85 -2.86
C ARG A 52 1.29 37.57 -2.03
N GLN A 53 1.01 36.46 -2.71
CA GLN A 53 1.07 35.16 -2.07
C GLN A 53 2.52 34.92 -1.61
N THR A 54 2.68 34.68 -0.31
CA THR A 54 3.96 34.24 0.25
C THR A 54 4.36 32.92 -0.40
N GLU A 55 5.67 32.67 -0.51
CA GLU A 55 6.18 31.48 -1.20
C GLU A 55 5.68 30.17 -0.56
N ASP A 56 5.45 30.18 0.75
CA ASP A 56 4.88 29.06 1.50
C ASP A 56 3.44 28.75 1.10
N GLU A 57 2.61 29.78 0.91
CA GLU A 57 1.22 29.61 0.46
C GLU A 57 1.17 29.13 -0.99
N LYS A 58 2.08 29.64 -1.86
CA LYS A 58 2.26 29.11 -3.22
C LYS A 58 2.67 27.64 -3.21
N ALA A 59 3.59 27.24 -2.32
CA ALA A 59 4.07 25.87 -2.22
C ALA A 59 2.97 24.91 -1.70
N LYS A 60 2.18 25.32 -0.70
CA LYS A 60 1.03 24.56 -0.19
C LYS A 60 -0.05 24.40 -1.27
N PHE A 61 -0.35 25.47 -2.01
CA PHE A 61 -1.29 25.44 -3.12
C PHE A 61 -0.84 24.46 -4.22
N LYS A 62 0.44 24.51 -4.62
CA LYS A 62 1.02 23.55 -5.58
C LYS A 62 0.98 22.09 -5.10
N LYS A 63 1.10 21.83 -3.79
CA LYS A 63 0.97 20.46 -3.23
C LYS A 63 -0.47 19.96 -3.30
N LYS A 64 -1.46 20.80 -3.00
CA LYS A 64 -2.89 20.46 -3.05
C LYS A 64 -3.40 20.21 -4.46
N ARG A 65 -2.81 20.84 -5.48
CA ARG A 65 -3.16 20.64 -6.91
C ARG A 65 -2.67 19.32 -7.50
N LYS A 66 -1.83 18.55 -6.80
CA LYS A 66 -1.33 17.27 -7.32
C LYS A 66 -2.43 16.21 -7.28
N LEU A 67 -2.73 15.65 -8.46
CA LEU A 67 -3.59 14.46 -8.58
C LEU A 67 -3.04 13.29 -7.77
N SER A 68 -3.95 12.49 -7.19
CA SER A 68 -3.56 11.34 -6.37
C SER A 68 -2.68 10.37 -7.17
N ARG A 69 -1.52 10.03 -6.60
CA ARG A 69 -0.53 9.16 -7.25
C ARG A 69 -0.90 7.68 -7.17
N ASP A 70 -1.87 7.30 -6.35
CA ASP A 70 -2.18 5.91 -6.07
C ASP A 70 -3.11 5.28 -7.14
N PRO A 71 -2.66 4.27 -7.91
CA PRO A 71 -3.45 3.67 -8.98
C PRO A 71 -4.65 2.87 -8.47
N PHE A 72 -4.64 2.38 -7.22
CA PHE A 72 -5.81 1.68 -6.66
C PHE A 72 -6.99 2.64 -6.47
N LYS A 73 -6.74 3.78 -5.81
CA LYS A 73 -7.75 4.84 -5.64
C LYS A 73 -8.18 5.43 -6.98
N ALA A 74 -7.26 5.57 -7.93
CA ALA A 74 -7.59 6.04 -9.27
C ALA A 74 -8.51 5.05 -10.01
N LEU A 75 -8.26 3.74 -9.90
CA LEU A 75 -9.10 2.71 -10.52
C LEU A 75 -10.51 2.72 -9.94
N SER A 76 -10.64 2.72 -8.60
CA SER A 76 -11.93 2.76 -7.90
C SER A 76 -12.78 3.93 -8.38
N LYS A 77 -12.19 5.14 -8.42
CA LYS A 77 -12.89 6.33 -8.91
C LYS A 77 -13.32 6.18 -10.37
N LEU A 78 -12.47 5.68 -11.26
CA LEU A 78 -12.85 5.49 -12.66
C LEU A 78 -13.98 4.46 -12.82
N GLU A 79 -13.99 3.41 -12.01
CA GLU A 79 -15.05 2.39 -12.02
C GLU A 79 -16.35 2.94 -11.44
N GLU A 80 -16.33 3.55 -10.25
CA GLU A 80 -17.49 4.22 -9.64
C GLU A 80 -18.13 5.25 -10.58
N THR A 81 -17.29 6.00 -11.29
CA THR A 81 -17.77 7.05 -12.19
C THR A 81 -18.37 6.50 -13.48
N LYS A 82 -17.83 5.39 -14.00
CA LYS A 82 -18.40 4.63 -15.11
C LYS A 82 -19.73 4.01 -14.72
N ASP A 83 -19.80 3.41 -13.54
CA ASP A 83 -21.02 2.77 -13.02
C ASP A 83 -22.11 3.82 -12.75
N ARG A 84 -21.75 4.99 -12.24
CA ARG A 84 -22.70 6.10 -12.08
C ARG A 84 -23.30 6.56 -13.41
N ILE A 85 -22.49 6.62 -14.47
CA ILE A 85 -22.98 6.99 -15.81
C ILE A 85 -23.94 5.92 -16.32
N LYS A 86 -23.55 4.64 -16.27
CA LYS A 86 -24.40 3.51 -16.66
C LYS A 86 -25.74 3.47 -15.93
N ARG A 87 -25.73 3.65 -14.61
CA ARG A 87 -26.97 3.70 -13.81
C ARG A 87 -27.91 4.83 -14.24
N LEU A 88 -27.38 5.97 -14.68
CA LEU A 88 -28.19 7.08 -15.18
C LEU A 88 -28.74 6.82 -16.59
N GLU A 89 -27.96 6.13 -17.43
CA GLU A 89 -28.40 5.66 -18.75
C GLU A 89 -29.53 4.63 -18.61
N GLU A 90 -29.39 3.66 -17.72
CA GLU A 90 -30.42 2.65 -17.39
C GLU A 90 -31.71 3.28 -16.85
N GLN A 91 -31.61 4.39 -16.10
CA GLN A 91 -32.74 5.16 -15.60
C GLN A 91 -33.38 6.08 -16.66
N GLY A 92 -32.90 6.08 -17.91
CA GLY A 92 -33.40 6.92 -19.00
C GLY A 92 -33.00 8.40 -18.91
N LYS A 93 -32.11 8.78 -17.98
CA LYS A 93 -31.67 10.16 -17.76
C LYS A 93 -30.44 10.51 -18.61
N LEU A 94 -30.56 10.37 -19.93
CA LEU A 94 -29.46 10.53 -20.89
C LEU A 94 -28.81 11.92 -20.84
N HIS A 95 -29.62 12.99 -20.80
CA HIS A 95 -29.13 14.36 -20.71
C HIS A 95 -28.22 14.59 -19.49
N ILE A 96 -28.55 13.99 -18.35
CA ILE A 96 -27.74 14.10 -17.13
C ILE A 96 -26.43 13.32 -17.29
N ALA A 97 -26.47 12.11 -17.86
CA ALA A 97 -25.28 11.32 -18.14
C ALA A 97 -24.31 12.05 -19.08
N GLU A 98 -24.80 12.61 -20.18
CA GLU A 98 -24.02 13.42 -21.12
C GLU A 98 -23.42 14.66 -20.46
N SER A 99 -24.21 15.36 -19.63
CA SER A 99 -23.71 16.52 -18.88
C SER A 99 -22.53 16.17 -17.97
N ILE A 100 -22.54 14.98 -17.34
CA ILE A 100 -21.46 14.50 -16.48
C ILE A 100 -20.21 14.18 -17.29
N VAL A 101 -20.38 13.52 -18.45
CA VAL A 101 -19.28 13.21 -19.36
C VAL A 101 -18.63 14.49 -19.87
N ASN A 102 -19.43 15.43 -20.38
CA ASN A 102 -18.95 16.72 -20.88
C ASN A 102 -18.23 17.50 -19.79
N ARG A 103 -18.83 17.62 -18.61
CA ARG A 103 -18.20 18.30 -17.46
C ARG A 103 -16.83 17.70 -17.12
N ARG A 104 -16.70 16.37 -17.14
CA ARG A 104 -15.41 15.71 -16.89
C ARG A 104 -14.42 15.94 -18.01
N ALA A 105 -14.84 15.90 -19.27
CA ALA A 105 -13.97 16.17 -20.40
C ALA A 105 -13.38 17.59 -20.33
N TRP A 106 -14.21 18.59 -20.00
CA TRP A 106 -13.76 19.97 -19.81
C TRP A 106 -12.82 20.12 -18.61
N GLN A 107 -13.14 19.49 -17.47
CA GLN A 107 -12.24 19.48 -16.30
C GLN A 107 -10.89 18.83 -16.63
N ALA A 108 -10.88 17.71 -17.34
CA ALA A 108 -9.66 17.03 -17.76
C ALA A 108 -8.83 17.90 -18.71
N ALA A 109 -9.47 18.57 -19.67
CA ALA A 109 -8.81 19.50 -20.58
C ALA A 109 -8.17 20.67 -19.83
N LEU A 110 -8.87 21.26 -18.86
CA LEU A 110 -8.37 22.35 -18.02
C LEU A 110 -7.19 21.91 -17.15
N LEU A 111 -7.27 20.73 -16.52
CA LEU A 111 -6.16 20.18 -15.73
C LEU A 111 -4.95 19.87 -16.61
N LYS A 112 -5.18 19.43 -17.85
CA LYS A 112 -4.11 19.14 -18.81
C LYS A 112 -3.45 20.42 -19.32
N SER A 113 -4.22 21.49 -19.58
CA SER A 113 -3.66 22.80 -19.97
C SER A 113 -2.87 23.45 -18.83
N GLU A 114 -3.25 23.20 -17.59
CA GLU A 114 -2.47 23.56 -16.40
C GLU A 114 -1.13 22.80 -16.30
N GLY A 115 -0.96 21.70 -17.05
CA GLY A 115 0.22 20.84 -17.04
C GLY A 115 0.15 19.69 -16.04
N LEU A 116 -1.03 19.41 -15.46
CA LEU A 116 -1.22 18.25 -14.58
C LEU A 116 -1.43 16.97 -15.40
N LYS A 117 -0.79 15.88 -14.94
CA LYS A 117 -0.90 14.56 -15.58
C LYS A 117 -2.20 13.87 -15.19
N VAL A 118 -3.23 14.05 -16.00
CA VAL A 118 -4.53 13.39 -15.86
C VAL A 118 -4.44 11.92 -16.29
N LYS A 119 -5.05 11.00 -15.52
CA LYS A 119 -4.92 9.54 -15.69
C LYS A 119 -6.29 8.87 -15.80
N ASP A 120 -6.97 9.10 -16.91
CA ASP A 120 -8.38 8.67 -17.06
C ASP A 120 -8.54 7.31 -17.77
N ASN A 121 -7.47 6.78 -18.35
CA ASN A 121 -7.51 5.51 -19.10
C ASN A 121 -7.51 4.29 -18.15
N ILE A 122 -8.65 3.59 -18.08
CA ILE A 122 -8.87 2.42 -17.21
C ILE A 122 -7.79 1.34 -17.42
N ASP A 123 -7.49 0.98 -18.66
CA ASP A 123 -6.53 -0.11 -18.96
C ASP A 123 -5.10 0.20 -18.51
N LEU A 124 -4.69 1.46 -18.63
CA LEU A 124 -3.37 1.91 -18.18
C LEU A 124 -3.30 1.93 -16.65
N VAL A 125 -4.38 2.33 -15.99
CA VAL A 125 -4.48 2.29 -14.52
C VAL A 125 -4.47 0.85 -14.01
N ARG A 126 -5.18 -0.08 -14.65
CA ARG A 126 -5.13 -1.53 -14.36
C ARG A 126 -3.73 -2.11 -14.52
N LYS A 127 -3.04 -1.79 -15.62
CA LYS A 127 -1.63 -2.18 -15.83
C LYS A 127 -0.73 -1.63 -14.71
N SER A 128 -0.97 -0.40 -14.27
CA SER A 128 -0.22 0.23 -13.17
C SER A 128 -0.46 -0.48 -11.83
N VAL A 129 -1.70 -0.89 -11.54
CA VAL A 129 -2.05 -1.72 -10.39
C VAL A 129 -1.30 -3.05 -10.45
N LYS A 130 -1.37 -3.77 -11.58
CA LYS A 130 -0.68 -5.05 -11.78
C LYS A 130 0.83 -4.94 -11.57
N ARG A 131 1.48 -3.89 -12.10
CA ARG A 131 2.90 -3.64 -11.88
C ARG A 131 3.24 -3.46 -10.39
N LYS A 132 2.43 -2.69 -9.65
CA LYS A 132 2.61 -2.52 -8.19
C LYS A 132 2.48 -3.85 -7.44
N LEU A 133 1.49 -4.67 -7.79
CA LEU A 133 1.30 -5.99 -7.19
C LEU A 133 2.49 -6.92 -7.48
N ASN A 134 2.90 -7.02 -8.74
CA ASN A 134 4.05 -7.83 -9.14
C ASN A 134 5.34 -7.39 -8.44
N GLN A 135 5.54 -6.08 -8.25
CA GLN A 135 6.70 -5.56 -7.51
C GLN A 135 6.66 -6.01 -6.05
N LYS A 136 5.50 -5.94 -5.38
CA LYS A 136 5.33 -6.43 -4.01
C LYS A 136 5.59 -7.93 -3.91
N GLU A 137 5.08 -8.71 -4.87
CA GLU A 137 5.32 -10.16 -4.91
C GLU A 137 6.79 -10.50 -5.11
N LYS A 138 7.48 -9.83 -6.04
CA LYS A 138 8.92 -10.01 -6.27
C LYS A 138 9.71 -9.71 -4.99
N SER A 139 9.41 -8.59 -4.34
CA SER A 139 10.03 -8.24 -3.05
C SER A 139 9.78 -9.31 -1.98
N ARG A 140 8.54 -9.79 -1.86
CA ARG A 140 8.18 -10.87 -0.93
C ARG A 140 8.97 -12.15 -1.20
N LYS A 141 9.01 -12.61 -2.46
CA LYS A 141 9.75 -13.81 -2.88
C LYS A 141 11.25 -13.67 -2.59
N ASN A 142 11.84 -12.53 -2.93
CA ASN A 142 13.25 -12.25 -2.68
C ASN A 142 13.58 -12.28 -1.18
N TRP A 143 12.71 -11.71 -0.33
CA TRP A 143 12.88 -11.76 1.12
C TRP A 143 12.78 -13.18 1.67
N GLN A 144 11.80 -13.96 1.21
CA GLN A 144 11.66 -15.37 1.58
C GLN A 144 12.90 -16.19 1.15
N GLN A 145 13.42 -15.97 -0.05
CA GLN A 145 14.64 -16.63 -0.52
C GLN A 145 15.85 -16.27 0.33
N ARG A 146 15.99 -15.00 0.76
CA ARG A 146 17.08 -14.57 1.65
C ARG A 146 17.01 -15.27 3.00
N ILE A 147 15.82 -15.36 3.60
CA ILE A 147 15.61 -16.06 4.88
C ILE A 147 15.97 -17.55 4.73
N LYS A 148 15.45 -18.22 3.70
CA LYS A 148 15.77 -19.63 3.41
C LYS A 148 17.26 -19.86 3.20
N ALA A 149 17.93 -18.98 2.44
CA ALA A 149 19.37 -19.07 2.22
C ALA A 149 20.16 -18.90 3.53
N GLN A 150 19.73 -17.98 4.39
CA GLN A 150 20.34 -17.78 5.70
C GLN A 150 20.17 -18.99 6.62
N GLU A 151 18.97 -19.57 6.66
CA GLU A 151 18.67 -20.80 7.43
C GLU A 151 19.48 -21.98 6.93
N HIS A 152 19.53 -22.20 5.61
CA HIS A 152 20.34 -23.23 4.99
C HIS A 152 21.84 -23.04 5.29
N ALA A 153 22.35 -21.82 5.24
CA ALA A 153 23.75 -21.53 5.60
C ALA A 153 24.05 -21.82 7.08
N LYS A 154 23.09 -21.57 7.99
CA LYS A 154 23.22 -21.94 9.41
C LYS A 154 23.22 -23.46 9.58
N GLU A 155 22.27 -24.15 8.94
CA GLU A 155 22.10 -25.60 9.05
C GLU A 155 23.30 -26.35 8.48
N THR A 156 23.80 -25.97 7.30
CA THR A 156 24.99 -26.58 6.68
C THR A 156 26.24 -26.44 7.55
N LYS A 157 26.48 -25.25 8.14
CA LYS A 157 27.58 -25.04 9.10
C LYS A 157 27.43 -25.92 10.33
N GLN A 158 26.22 -26.03 10.88
CA GLN A 158 25.95 -26.89 12.04
C GLN A 158 26.11 -28.38 11.70
N LYS A 159 25.62 -28.84 10.54
CA LYS A 159 25.80 -30.21 10.05
C LYS A 159 27.28 -30.56 9.93
N LYS A 160 28.07 -29.72 9.27
CA LYS A 160 29.53 -29.89 9.15
C LYS A 160 30.22 -29.96 10.52
N ARG A 161 29.79 -29.15 11.49
CA ARG A 161 30.32 -29.22 12.87
C ARG A 161 29.96 -30.54 13.55
N ARG A 162 28.71 -31.00 13.45
CA ARG A 162 28.25 -32.28 14.03
C ARG A 162 29.00 -33.46 13.43
N GLU A 163 29.17 -33.48 12.11
CA GLU A 163 29.94 -34.50 11.38
C GLU A 163 31.40 -34.52 11.81
N ASN A 164 32.06 -33.36 11.91
CA ASN A 164 33.45 -33.26 12.38
C ASN A 164 33.61 -33.74 13.83
N ILE A 165 32.65 -33.42 14.71
CA ILE A 165 32.66 -33.91 16.11
C ILE A 165 32.48 -35.43 16.14
N LYS A 166 31.53 -35.98 15.36
CA LYS A 166 31.30 -37.42 15.25
C LYS A 166 32.55 -38.14 14.74
N LYS A 167 33.16 -37.65 13.65
CA LYS A 167 34.43 -38.16 13.11
C LYS A 167 35.54 -38.14 14.15
N LYS A 168 35.70 -37.05 14.92
CA LYS A 168 36.69 -36.98 16.01
C LYS A 168 36.42 -38.02 17.11
N LYS A 169 35.16 -38.22 17.51
CA LYS A 169 34.78 -39.24 18.51
C LYS A 169 35.07 -40.65 18.01
N ASP A 170 34.70 -40.96 16.77
CA ASP A 170 34.91 -42.28 16.17
C ASP A 170 36.39 -42.58 15.97
N GLN A 171 37.19 -41.59 15.53
CA GLN A 171 38.65 -41.73 15.46
C GLN A 171 39.29 -41.97 16.83
N LYS A 172 38.81 -41.33 17.90
CA LYS A 172 39.30 -41.60 19.27
C LYS A 172 38.99 -43.03 19.69
N LYS A 173 37.76 -43.51 19.45
CA LYS A 173 37.36 -44.91 19.72
C LYS A 173 38.21 -45.90 18.92
N GLN A 174 38.39 -45.68 17.62
CA GLN A 174 39.24 -46.51 16.77
C GLN A 174 40.71 -46.52 17.22
N LYS A 175 41.27 -45.37 17.64
CA LYS A 175 42.63 -45.31 18.19
C LYS A 175 42.76 -46.10 19.49
N GLN A 176 41.76 -46.02 20.37
CA GLN A 176 41.73 -46.84 21.60
C GLN A 176 41.64 -48.33 21.27
N LEU A 177 40.76 -48.71 20.35
CA LEU A 177 40.61 -50.09 19.88
C LEU A 177 41.92 -50.65 19.32
N LYS A 178 42.57 -49.93 18.41
CA LYS A 178 43.88 -50.31 17.85
C LYS A 178 44.96 -50.48 18.93
N LYS A 179 44.95 -49.65 19.98
CA LYS A 179 45.90 -49.79 21.11
C LYS A 179 45.62 -51.04 21.95
N LEU A 180 44.37 -51.41 22.16
CA LEU A 180 43.99 -52.61 22.92
C LEU A 180 44.36 -53.89 22.16
N VAL A 181 44.06 -53.93 20.86
CA VAL A 181 44.45 -55.05 19.97
C VAL A 181 45.96 -55.24 19.95
N LYS A 182 46.75 -54.16 19.79
CA LYS A 182 48.22 -54.23 19.87
C LYS A 182 48.77 -54.77 21.19
N LYS A 183 48.02 -54.63 22.29
CA LYS A 183 48.38 -55.15 23.62
C LYS A 183 47.85 -56.57 23.88
N GLY A 184 47.29 -57.24 22.86
CA GLY A 184 46.72 -58.58 22.99
C GLY A 184 45.43 -58.67 23.81
N ARG A 185 44.78 -57.53 24.13
CA ARG A 185 43.52 -57.54 24.88
C ARG A 185 42.36 -57.76 23.91
N TYR A 186 41.64 -58.89 24.07
CA TYR A 186 40.45 -59.22 23.29
C TYR A 186 39.38 -58.14 23.44
N VAL A 187 38.84 -57.66 22.31
CA VAL A 187 37.77 -56.66 22.30
C VAL A 187 36.53 -57.28 21.67
N LYS A 188 35.49 -57.48 22.48
CA LYS A 188 34.19 -58.01 22.05
C LYS A 188 33.57 -57.06 21.01
N GLY A 189 33.39 -57.55 19.77
CA GLY A 189 32.81 -56.79 18.65
C GLY A 189 33.79 -56.41 17.51
N VAL A 190 34.96 -57.04 17.44
CA VAL A 190 35.87 -56.97 16.27
C VAL A 190 35.99 -58.38 15.65
N ILE A 191 34.89 -58.86 15.09
CA ILE A 191 34.79 -59.81 13.96
C ILE A 191 33.56 -59.34 13.17
#